data_AF-A0A432RMX0-F1
#
_entry.id   AF-A0A432RMX0-F1
#
_cell.length_a   1.000
_cell.length_b   1.000
_cell.length_c   1.000
_cell.angle_alpha   90.00
_cell.angle_beta   90.00
_cell.angle_gamma   90.00
#
_symmetry.space_group_name_H-M   'P 1'
#
loop_
_entity.id
_entity.type
_entity.pdbx_description
1 polymer ?
#
loop_
_entity_poly.entity_id
_entity_poly.type
_entity_poly.pdbx_seq_one_letter_code
_entity_poly.pdbx_strand_id
1 'polypeptide(L)'
;MLVSMTPNVWWCSSTQTALDLILSKVGWGYLPYHLVQDALKDKRLVKVDVEFDQKIWEAPVDLVWQRGSSRGPALTWLIQEFKAAFAQAND
;
A
#
# COMPACT_ATOMS: atom_id res chain seq x y z
N MET A 1 2.16 16.61 -15.23
CA MET A 1 1.09 15.62 -15.40
C MET A 1 -0.23 16.36 -15.17
N LEU A 2 -1.06 16.53 -16.20
CA LEU A 2 -2.36 17.19 -16.05
C LEU A 2 -3.35 16.16 -15.49
N VAL A 3 -3.88 16.44 -14.31
CA VAL A 3 -4.89 15.62 -13.66
C VAL A 3 -6.22 15.83 -14.41
N SER A 4 -6.80 14.77 -14.97
CA SER A 4 -8.13 14.87 -15.59
C SER A 4 -9.18 15.15 -14.52
N MET A 5 -9.87 16.28 -14.62
CA MET A 5 -10.97 16.69 -13.73
C MET A 5 -12.32 16.33 -14.38
N THR A 6 -12.52 15.05 -14.69
CA THR A 6 -13.80 14.54 -15.19
C THR A 6 -14.72 14.22 -14.00
N PRO A 7 -16.04 14.43 -14.07
CA PRO A 7 -16.98 14.12 -12.99
C PRO A 7 -16.95 12.64 -12.52
N ASN A 8 -16.44 11.75 -13.37
CA ASN A 8 -16.39 10.31 -13.14
C ASN A 8 -15.07 9.83 -12.52
N VAL A 9 -14.13 10.73 -12.22
CA VAL A 9 -12.83 10.39 -11.64
C VAL A 9 -12.59 11.25 -10.40
N TRP A 10 -12.29 10.60 -9.28
CA TRP A 10 -11.88 11.26 -8.05
C TRP A 10 -10.41 10.97 -7.74
N TRP A 11 -9.79 11.91 -7.03
CA TRP A 11 -8.38 11.87 -6.67
C TRP A 11 -8.25 12.06 -5.16
N CYS A 12 -7.29 11.37 -4.55
CA CYS A 12 -7.01 11.48 -3.13
C CYS A 12 -5.51 11.45 -2.88
N SER A 13 -5.09 12.03 -1.76
CA SER A 13 -3.68 12.13 -1.37
C SER A 13 -3.17 10.90 -0.60
N SER A 14 -4.05 9.98 -0.20
CA SER A 14 -3.66 8.77 0.53
C SER A 14 -4.50 7.56 0.11
N THR A 15 -3.90 6.37 0.21
CA THR A 15 -4.59 5.09 -0.03
C THR A 15 -5.68 4.82 1.00
N GLN A 16 -5.52 5.31 2.24
CA GLN A 16 -6.56 5.21 3.27
C GLN A 16 -7.80 6.01 2.88
N THR A 17 -7.64 7.25 2.42
CA THR A 17 -8.77 8.05 1.94
C THR A 17 -9.46 7.41 0.75
N ALA A 18 -8.70 6.80 -0.18
CA ALA A 18 -9.29 6.01 -1.27
C ALA A 18 -10.14 4.84 -0.73
N LEU A 19 -9.64 4.10 0.27
CA LEU A 19 -10.39 3.02 0.89
C LEU A 19 -11.69 3.52 1.53
N ASP A 20 -11.65 4.61 2.29
CA ASP A 20 -12.82 5.18 2.96
C ASP A 20 -13.91 5.59 1.93
N LEU A 21 -13.50 6.16 0.80
CA LEU A 21 -14.41 6.51 -0.30
C LEU A 21 -15.04 5.27 -0.96
N ILE A 22 -14.25 4.23 -1.21
CA ILE A 22 -14.74 2.96 -1.80
C ILE A 22 -15.71 2.27 -0.84
N LEU A 23 -15.39 2.21 0.45
CA LEU A 23 -16.30 1.67 1.48
C LEU A 23 -17.60 2.46 1.58
N SER A 24 -17.53 3.78 1.36
CA SER A 24 -18.69 4.70 1.27
C SER A 24 -19.43 4.65 -0.08
N LYS A 25 -19.09 3.69 -0.95
CA LYS A 25 -19.74 3.45 -2.25
C LYS A 25 -19.60 4.59 -3.27
N VAL A 26 -18.56 5.43 -3.15
CA VAL A 26 -18.27 6.51 -4.09
C VAL A 26 -17.72 5.99 -5.43
N GLY A 27 -17.12 4.80 -5.45
CA GLY A 27 -16.62 4.16 -6.67
C GLY A 27 -15.73 2.95 -6.40
N TRP A 28 -14.80 2.71 -7.32
CA TRP A 28 -13.80 1.65 -7.27
C TRP A 28 -12.40 2.25 -7.52
N GLY A 29 -11.35 1.51 -7.18
CA GLY A 29 -9.99 1.98 -7.36
C GLY A 29 -8.96 0.89 -7.08
N TYR A 30 -7.69 1.20 -7.35
CA TYR A 30 -6.57 0.30 -7.11
C TYR A 30 -5.98 0.59 -5.72
N LEU A 31 -5.90 -0.43 -4.87
CA LEU A 31 -5.44 -0.32 -3.49
C LEU A 31 -4.45 -1.44 -3.15
N PRO A 32 -3.46 -1.19 -2.28
CA PRO A 32 -2.59 -2.24 -1.77
C PRO A 32 -3.38 -3.34 -1.07
N TYR A 33 -3.06 -4.61 -1.37
CA TYR A 33 -3.80 -5.76 -0.85
C TYR A 33 -3.87 -5.80 0.68
N HIS A 34 -2.75 -5.56 1.36
CA HIS A 34 -2.66 -5.56 2.83
C HIS A 34 -3.62 -4.56 3.49
N LEU A 35 -3.94 -3.45 2.80
CA LEU A 35 -4.85 -2.43 3.31
C LEU A 35 -6.32 -2.87 3.27
N VAL A 36 -6.67 -3.75 2.34
CA VAL A 36 -8.06 -4.16 2.07
C VAL A 36 -8.38 -5.58 2.51
N GLN A 37 -7.40 -6.32 3.03
CA GLN A 37 -7.50 -7.75 3.36
C GLN A 37 -8.70 -8.05 4.27
N ASP A 38 -8.87 -7.29 5.36
CA ASP A 38 -9.99 -7.47 6.28
C ASP A 38 -11.33 -7.15 5.61
N ALA A 39 -11.39 -6.08 4.82
CA ALA A 39 -12.61 -5.70 4.11
C ALA A 39 -13.02 -6.72 3.03
N LEU A 40 -12.05 -7.41 2.42
CA LEU A 40 -12.30 -8.53 1.52
C LEU A 40 -12.79 -9.76 2.29
N LYS A 41 -12.16 -10.09 3.42
CA LYS A 41 -12.56 -11.20 4.29
C LYS A 41 -13.99 -11.03 4.82
N ASP A 42 -14.35 -9.81 5.20
CA ASP A 42 -15.69 -9.43 5.68
C ASP A 42 -16.72 -9.28 4.54
N LYS A 43 -16.32 -9.48 3.29
CA LYS A 43 -17.15 -9.26 2.09
C LYS A 43 -17.72 -7.84 1.97
N ARG A 44 -17.06 -6.85 2.58
CA ARG A 44 -17.37 -5.42 2.41
C ARG A 44 -16.85 -4.90 1.06
N LEU A 45 -15.79 -5.53 0.55
CA LEU A 45 -15.21 -5.30 -0.76
C LEU A 45 -15.15 -6.61 -1.56
N VAL A 46 -15.05 -6.48 -2.88
CA VAL A 46 -14.77 -7.57 -3.82
C VAL A 46 -13.62 -7.16 -4.71
N LYS A 47 -12.70 -8.09 -5.01
CA LYS A 47 -11.66 -7.85 -6.00
C LYS A 47 -12.30 -7.89 -7.39
N VAL A 48 -12.10 -6.85 -8.18
CA VAL A 48 -12.53 -6.83 -9.58
C VAL A 48 -11.52 -7.63 -10.40
N ASP A 49 -12.00 -8.60 -11.16
CA ASP A 49 -11.16 -9.35 -12.09
C ASP A 49 -10.98 -8.51 -13.37
N VAL A 50 -9.76 -8.08 -13.65
CA VAL A 50 -9.43 -7.23 -14.79
C VAL A 50 -8.29 -7.84 -15.59
N GLU A 51 -8.47 -7.93 -16.91
CA GLU A 51 -7.53 -8.61 -17.81
C GLU A 51 -6.13 -7.97 -17.83
N PHE A 52 -5.98 -6.72 -17.39
CA PHE A 52 -4.71 -6.01 -17.37
C PHE A 52 -3.90 -6.19 -16.08
N ASP A 53 -4.49 -6.70 -14.99
CA ASP A 53 -3.84 -6.87 -13.67
C ASP A 53 -3.41 -8.33 -13.45
N GLN A 54 -2.74 -8.91 -14.47
CA GLN A 54 -2.31 -10.31 -14.47
C GLN A 54 -1.01 -10.57 -13.69
N LYS A 55 -0.31 -9.51 -13.26
CA LYS A 55 0.95 -9.62 -12.53
C LYS A 55 0.80 -9.05 -11.12
N ILE A 56 1.30 -9.78 -10.14
CA ILE A 56 1.43 -9.28 -8.77
C ILE A 56 2.51 -8.19 -8.80
N TRP A 57 2.11 -6.95 -8.54
CA TRP A 57 3.04 -5.85 -8.36
C TRP A 57 3.54 -5.87 -6.92
N GLU A 58 4.76 -6.34 -6.72
CA GLU A 58 5.47 -6.21 -5.45
C GLU A 58 6.10 -4.82 -5.38
N ALA A 59 5.60 -3.97 -4.49
CA ALA A 59 6.23 -2.69 -4.20
C ALA A 59 7.30 -2.91 -3.13
N PRO A 60 8.61 -2.85 -3.46
CA PRO A 60 9.66 -3.06 -2.48
C PRO A 60 9.64 -1.95 -1.42
N VAL A 61 9.88 -2.32 -0.16
CA VAL A 61 10.01 -1.39 0.95
C VAL A 61 11.48 -1.31 1.35
N ASP A 62 12.08 -0.14 1.16
CA ASP A 62 13.50 0.10 1.45
C ASP A 62 13.68 0.91 2.74
N LEU A 63 14.74 0.58 3.48
CA LEU A 63 15.21 1.37 4.62
C LEU A 63 16.17 2.45 4.13
N VAL A 64 15.85 3.73 4.39
CA VAL A 64 16.65 4.88 3.94
C VAL A 64 17.20 5.65 5.15
N TRP A 65 18.48 6.00 5.12
CA TRP A 65 19.15 6.82 6.14
C TRP A 65 20.22 7.71 5.51
N GLN A 66 20.69 8.73 6.24
CA GLN A 66 21.72 9.65 5.76
C GLN A 66 23.05 8.91 5.52
N ARG A 67 23.62 9.12 4.33
CA ARG A 67 24.93 8.58 3.97
C ARG A 67 26.03 9.19 4.86
N GLY A 68 26.89 8.33 5.41
CA GLY A 68 28.03 8.76 6.23
C GLY A 68 27.71 8.95 7.72
N SER A 69 26.45 8.84 8.14
CA SER A 69 26.10 8.88 9.55
C SER A 69 26.50 7.58 10.25
N SER A 70 27.15 7.68 11.41
CA SER A 70 27.46 6.51 12.23
C SER A 70 26.17 5.86 12.72
N ARG A 71 26.05 4.55 12.53
CA ARG A 71 24.89 3.81 13.04
C ARG A 71 25.12 3.53 14.52
N GLY A 72 24.44 4.29 15.36
CA GLY A 72 24.39 4.01 16.80
C GLY A 72 23.75 2.65 17.10
N PRO A 73 23.88 2.18 18.35
CA PRO A 73 23.31 0.90 18.77
C PRO A 73 21.80 0.82 18.56
N ALA A 74 21.06 1.91 18.82
CA ALA A 74 19.61 1.97 18.62
C ALA A 74 19.20 1.82 17.14
N LEU A 75 19.86 2.54 16.22
CA LEU A 75 19.57 2.43 14.79
C LEU A 75 19.94 1.04 14.24
N THR A 76 21.03 0.46 14.75
CA THR A 76 21.47 -0.89 14.36
C THR A 76 20.45 -1.93 14.79
N TRP A 77 19.99 -1.86 16.04
CA TRP A 77 18.94 -2.72 16.56
C TRP A 77 17.65 -2.57 15.73
N LEU A 78 17.19 -1.34 15.49
CA LEU A 78 15.96 -1.09 14.74
C LEU A 78 16.00 -1.64 13.30
N ILE A 79 17.14 -1.53 12.61
CA ILE A 79 17.31 -2.11 11.28
C ILE A 79 17.22 -3.63 11.33
N GLN A 80 17.77 -4.27 12.36
CA GLN A 80 17.71 -5.73 12.52
C GLN A 80 16.27 -6.19 12.77
N GLU A 81 15.55 -5.50 13.66
CA GLU A 81 14.14 -5.81 13.94
C GLU A 81 13.26 -5.64 12.70
N PHE A 82 13.43 -4.55 11.94
CA PHE A 82 12.67 -4.37 10.70
C PHE A 82 12.99 -5.46 9.68
N LYS A 83 14.26 -5.83 9.51
CA LYS A 83 14.63 -6.94 8.63
C LYS A 83 13.98 -8.25 9.06
N ALA A 84 13.96 -8.55 10.36
CA ALA A 84 13.33 -9.77 10.88
C ALA A 84 11.81 -9.77 10.66
N ALA A 85 11.14 -8.65 10.95
CA ALA A 85 9.69 -8.52 10.79
C ALA A 85 9.23 -8.61 9.33
N PHE A 86 9.96 -7.97 8.41
CA PHE A 86 9.60 -7.97 6.99
C PHE A 86 10.16 -9.17 6.20
N ALA A 87 11.13 -9.92 6.72
CA ALA A 87 11.54 -11.20 6.15
C ALA A 87 10.45 -12.27 6.28
N GLN A 88 9.68 -12.26 7.38
CA GLN A 88 8.59 -13.21 7.64
C GLN A 88 7.32 -12.91 6.83
N ALA A 89 7.20 -11.70 6.26
CA ALA A 89 6.02 -11.27 5.50
C ALA A 89 6.07 -11.66 4.01
N ASN A 90 7.18 -12.25 3.56
CA ASN A 90 7.42 -12.67 2.17
C ASN A 90 7.37 -14.21 1.99
N ASP A 91 7.06 -14.98 3.04
CA ASP A 91 6.78 -16.43 3.00
C ASP A 91 5.25 -16.69 3.01
#